data_AF-A0A8J3QSJ5-F1
#
_entry.id   AF-A0A8J3QSJ5-F1
#
_cell.length_a   1.000
_cell.length_b   1.000
_cell.length_c   1.000
_cell.angle_alpha   90.00
_cell.angle_beta   90.00
_cell.angle_gamma   90.00
#
_symmetry.space_group_name_H-M   'P 1'
#
loop_
_entity.id
_entity.type
_entity.pdbx_description
1 polymer ?
#
loop_
_entity_poly.entity_id
_entity_poly.type
_entity_poly.pdbx_seq_one_letter_code
_entity_poly.pdbx_strand_id
1 'polypeptide(L)'
;MDHVVYPLARDRYVAFLVPERVVDDIIHEGLRILLREEGVSFQRMKTWKTSRDRDYAAKKARVEQLYAIAEGEVIPEDGEPEAVFCLDEFGPPNL
;
A
#
# COMPACT_ATOMS: atom_id res chain seq x y z
N MET A 1 -4.56 -19.20 18.52
CA MET A 1 -3.61 -19.15 17.40
C MET A 1 -3.94 -17.88 16.67
N ASP A 2 -3.17 -16.83 16.94
CA ASP A 2 -3.47 -15.48 16.48
C ASP A 2 -3.13 -15.37 15.00
N HIS A 3 -4.13 -15.12 14.17
CA HIS A 3 -3.93 -14.94 12.74
C HIS A 3 -3.17 -13.63 12.49
N VAL A 4 -1.88 -13.75 12.19
CA VAL A 4 -1.05 -12.62 11.77
C VAL A 4 -1.35 -12.33 10.29
N VAL A 5 -1.96 -11.17 10.03
CA VAL A 5 -2.22 -10.68 8.68
C VAL A 5 -1.02 -9.84 8.25
N TYR A 6 -0.23 -10.36 7.31
CA TYR A 6 0.83 -9.58 6.66
C TYR A 6 0.24 -8.77 5.48
N PRO A 7 0.48 -7.45 5.40
CA PRO A 7 -0.03 -6.60 4.30
C PRO A 7 0.76 -6.74 2.99
N LEU A 8 1.56 -7.80 2.83
CA LEU A 8 2.37 -8.01 1.63
C LEU A 8 1.50 -8.49 0.48
N ALA A 9 1.58 -7.86 -0.69
CA ALA A 9 1.05 -8.45 -1.91
C ALA A 9 1.81 -9.76 -2.22
N ARG A 10 1.08 -10.81 -2.60
CA ARG A 10 1.61 -12.17 -2.87
C ARG A 10 2.86 -12.16 -3.76
N ASP A 11 2.89 -11.31 -4.78
CA ASP A 11 4.01 -11.20 -5.74
C ASP A 11 5.27 -10.60 -5.12
N ARG A 12 5.11 -9.71 -4.13
CA ARG A 12 6.23 -9.08 -3.39
C ARG A 12 6.94 -10.09 -2.49
N TYR A 13 6.24 -11.11 -2.01
CA TYR A 13 6.82 -12.16 -1.17
C TYR A 13 7.67 -13.15 -1.99
N VAL A 14 7.18 -13.56 -3.17
CA VAL A 14 7.97 -14.39 -4.11
C VAL A 14 9.25 -13.66 -4.54
N ALA A 15 9.15 -12.37 -4.84
CA ALA A 15 10.29 -11.53 -5.20
C ALA A 15 11.30 -11.32 -4.04
N PHE A 16 10.92 -11.57 -2.79
CA PHE A 16 11.84 -11.53 -1.63
C PHE A 16 12.53 -12.88 -1.39
N LEU A 17 11.82 -14.01 -1.52
CA LEU A 17 12.36 -15.33 -1.18
C LEU A 17 13.41 -15.85 -2.18
N VAL A 18 13.27 -15.51 -3.47
CA VAL A 18 14.16 -15.99 -4.53
C VAL A 18 15.56 -15.33 -4.49
N PRO A 19 15.69 -13.99 -4.32
CA PRO A 19 17.02 -13.35 -4.21
C PRO A 19 17.78 -13.69 -2.92
N GLU A 20 17.07 -13.88 -1.80
CA GLU A 20 17.66 -14.32 -0.53
C GLU A 20 18.05 -15.81 -0.52
N ARG A 21 17.85 -16.52 -1.65
CA ARG A 21 18.17 -17.95 -1.88
C ARG A 21 17.57 -18.89 -0.83
N VAL A 22 16.42 -18.52 -0.27
CA VAL A 22 15.73 -19.36 0.72
C VAL A 22 15.17 -20.61 0.05
N VAL A 23 14.83 -20.55 -1.24
CA VAL A 23 14.36 -21.69 -2.05
C VAL A 23 14.84 -21.53 -3.51
N ASP A 24 15.20 -22.63 -4.18
CA ASP A 24 15.73 -22.64 -5.55
C ASP A 24 14.66 -22.30 -6.61
N ASP A 25 13.40 -22.67 -6.35
CA ASP A 25 12.21 -22.27 -7.11
C ASP A 25 10.96 -22.45 -6.23
N ILE A 26 10.01 -21.53 -6.31
CA ILE A 26 8.71 -21.63 -5.63
C ILE A 26 7.62 -21.54 -6.68
N ILE A 27 6.89 -22.64 -6.85
CA ILE A 27 5.62 -22.61 -7.56
C ILE A 27 4.58 -21.84 -6.74
N HIS A 28 3.80 -20.98 -7.40
CA HIS A 28 2.78 -20.15 -6.75
C HIS A 28 1.81 -20.94 -5.86
N GLU A 29 1.49 -22.18 -6.26
CA GLU A 29 0.59 -23.04 -5.50
C GLU A 29 1.25 -23.64 -4.26
N GLY A 30 2.55 -23.95 -4.33
CA GLY A 30 3.33 -24.42 -3.18
C GLY A 30 3.43 -23.36 -2.09
N LEU A 31 3.66 -22.09 -2.48
CA LEU A 31 3.65 -20.98 -1.55
C LEU A 31 2.28 -20.78 -0.89
N ARG A 32 1.20 -20.91 -1.66
CA ARG A 32 -0.16 -20.76 -1.14
C ARG A 32 -0.49 -21.81 -0.09
N ILE A 33 -0.02 -23.05 -0.27
CA ILE A 33 -0.21 -24.16 0.67
C ILE A 33 0.61 -23.90 1.95
N LEU A 34 1.90 -23.60 1.81
CA LEU A 34 2.80 -23.33 2.95
C LEU A 34 2.27 -22.20 3.85
N LEU A 35 1.89 -21.07 3.24
CA LEU A 35 1.36 -19.93 4.00
C LEU A 35 0.05 -20.26 4.71
N ARG A 36 -0.79 -21.11 4.11
CA ARG A 36 -2.05 -21.55 4.73
C ARG A 36 -1.78 -22.47 5.93
N GLU A 37 -0.80 -23.36 5.84
CA GLU A 37 -0.40 -24.26 6.94
C GLU A 37 0.13 -23.46 8.15
N GLU A 38 0.89 -22.40 7.89
CA GLU A 38 1.40 -21.47 8.91
C GLU A 38 0.34 -20.46 9.41
N GLY A 39 -0.92 -20.58 8.96
CA GLY A 39 -2.01 -19.70 9.38
C GLY A 39 -1.91 -18.26 8.85
N VAL A 40 -1.02 -18.01 7.88
CA VAL A 40 -0.80 -16.71 7.26
C VAL A 40 -1.83 -16.50 6.14
N SER A 41 -2.70 -15.52 6.31
CA SER A 41 -3.64 -15.09 5.28
C SER A 41 -3.25 -13.74 4.69
N PHE A 42 -3.22 -13.64 3.36
CA PHE A 42 -3.19 -12.34 2.70
C PHE A 42 -4.53 -11.65 2.85
N GLN A 43 -4.54 -10.40 3.31
CA GLN A 43 -5.74 -9.59 3.13
C GLN A 43 -5.92 -9.28 1.66
N ARG A 44 -7.14 -9.52 1.15
CA ARG A 44 -7.54 -9.04 -0.17
C ARG A 44 -7.41 -7.52 -0.14
N MET A 45 -6.39 -6.97 -0.79
CA MET A 45 -6.33 -5.53 -1.04
C MET A 45 -7.65 -5.17 -1.73
N LYS A 46 -8.48 -4.38 -1.07
CA LYS A 46 -9.69 -3.88 -1.69
C LYS A 46 -9.22 -2.96 -2.83
N THR A 47 -9.22 -3.46 -4.05
CA THR A 47 -9.02 -2.68 -5.27
C THR A 47 -10.25 -1.82 -5.58
N TRP A 48 -10.79 -1.11 -4.60
CA TRP A 48 -11.75 -0.05 -4.88
C TRP A 48 -10.95 1.17 -5.35
N LYS A 49 -10.70 1.24 -6.67
CA LYS A 49 -10.15 2.43 -7.33
C LYS A 49 -11.18 3.55 -7.50
N THR A 50 -12.43 3.31 -7.08
CA THR A 50 -13.55 4.25 -7.27
C THR A 50 -14.25 4.47 -5.93
N SER A 51 -14.42 5.74 -5.55
CA SER A 51 -15.21 6.13 -4.39
C SER A 51 -16.66 6.38 -4.82
N ARG A 52 -17.61 6.02 -3.96
CA ARG A 52 -19.04 6.39 -4.12
C ARG A 52 -19.37 7.71 -3.41
N ASP A 53 -18.35 8.36 -2.85
CA ASP A 53 -18.48 9.68 -2.23
C ASP A 53 -18.92 10.70 -3.29
N ARG A 54 -20.00 11.42 -3.00
CA ARG A 54 -20.52 12.47 -3.90
C ARG A 54 -19.52 13.61 -4.06
N ASP A 55 -18.69 13.83 -3.05
CA ASP A 55 -17.66 14.86 -3.01
C ASP A 55 -16.28 14.31 -3.41
N TYR A 56 -16.22 13.11 -4.00
CA TYR A 56 -14.95 12.47 -4.38
C TYR A 56 -14.05 13.41 -5.18
N ALA A 57 -14.60 14.11 -6.18
CA ALA A 57 -13.84 15.02 -7.02
C ALA A 57 -13.21 16.16 -6.21
N ALA A 58 -13.98 16.78 -5.31
CA ALA A 58 -13.50 17.87 -4.47
C ALA A 58 -12.44 17.39 -3.47
N LYS A 59 -12.66 16.24 -2.82
CA LYS A 59 -11.71 15.66 -1.87
C LYS A 59 -10.41 15.20 -2.54
N LYS A 60 -10.51 14.59 -3.73
CA LYS A 60 -9.36 14.21 -4.54
C LYS A 60 -8.54 15.43 -4.93
N ALA A 61 -9.19 16.48 -5.46
CA ALA A 61 -8.51 17.72 -5.81
C ALA A 61 -7.81 18.35 -4.61
N ARG A 62 -8.45 18.32 -3.43
CA ARG A 62 -7.84 18.79 -2.18
C ARG A 62 -6.59 17.99 -1.80
N VAL A 63 -6.66 16.66 -1.88
CA VAL A 63 -5.49 15.80 -1.60
C VAL A 63 -4.37 16.08 -2.60
N GLU A 64 -4.67 16.20 -3.89
CA GLU A 64 -3.68 16.52 -4.93
C GLU A 64 -3.01 17.88 -4.69
N GLN A 65 -3.76 18.91 -4.28
CA GLN A 65 -3.21 20.22 -3.90
C GLN A 65 -2.26 20.12 -2.70
N LEU A 66 -2.60 19.32 -1.69
CA LEU A 66 -1.75 19.12 -0.51
C LEU A 66 -0.42 18.43 -0.88
N TYR A 67 -0.43 17.50 -1.84
CA TYR A 67 0.81 16.92 -2.37
C TYR A 67 1.66 17.96 -3.12
N ALA A 68 1.04 18.76 -3.99
CA ALA A 68 1.75 19.82 -4.70
C ALA A 68 2.38 20.86 -3.75
N ILE A 69 1.72 21.16 -2.63
CA ILE A 69 2.30 21.98 -1.55
C ILE A 69 3.49 21.26 -0.90
N ALA A 70 3.34 19.99 -0.54
CA ALA A 70 4.39 19.21 0.11
C ALA A 70 5.64 19.04 -0.76
N GLU A 71 5.46 18.94 -2.07
CA GLU A 71 6.51 18.84 -3.08
C GLU A 71 7.10 20.20 -3.47
N GLY A 72 6.51 21.31 -3.00
CA GLY A 72 6.94 22.67 -3.31
C GLY A 72 6.61 23.13 -4.73
N GLU A 73 5.73 22.40 -5.44
CA GLU A 73 5.24 22.77 -6.76
C GLU A 73 4.31 23.99 -6.70
N VAL A 74 3.65 24.20 -5.56
CA VAL A 74 2.74 25.33 -5.31
C VAL A 74 3.11 26.01 -3.99
N ILE A 75 3.08 27.34 -3.98
CA ILE A 75 3.26 28.14 -2.76
C ILE A 75 1.93 28.14 -1.97
N PRO A 76 1.92 27.75 -0.68
CA PRO A 76 0.72 27.81 0.15
C PRO A 76 0.14 29.22 0.23
N GLU A 77 -1.17 29.35 0.09
CA GLU A 77 -1.90 30.59 0.35
C GLU A 77 -2.19 30.78 1.85
N ASP A 78 -2.66 31.96 2.25
CA ASP A 78 -3.08 32.22 3.63
C ASP A 78 -4.14 31.20 4.08
N GLY A 79 -3.84 30.44 5.14
CA GLY A 79 -4.70 29.40 5.70
C GLY A 79 -4.44 27.98 5.18
N GLU A 80 -3.49 27.81 4.24
CA GLU A 80 -2.98 26.50 3.83
C GLU A 80 -1.90 25.98 4.79
N PRO A 81 -1.68 24.66 4.85
CA PRO A 81 -0.67 24.10 5.74
C PRO A 81 0.74 24.34 5.18
N GLU A 82 1.67 24.69 6.08
CA GLU A 82 3.10 24.79 5.77
C GLU A 82 3.78 23.40 5.67
N ALA A 83 3.16 22.37 6.26
CA ALA A 83 3.66 21.00 6.25
C ALA A 83 2.51 20.00 6.12
N VAL A 84 2.72 18.94 5.33
CA VAL A 84 1.75 17.88 5.09
C VAL A 84 2.32 16.54 5.54
N PHE A 85 1.59 15.84 6.41
CA PHE A 85 1.95 14.50 6.87
C PHE A 85 1.00 13.47 6.24
N CYS A 86 1.56 12.54 5.47
CA CYS A 86 0.81 11.44 4.88
C CYS A 86 1.00 10.18 5.73
N LEU A 87 -0.09 9.74 6.35
CA LEU A 87 -0.16 8.47 7.08
C LEU A 87 -1.01 7.51 6.24
N ASP A 88 -0.38 6.50 5.67
CA ASP A 88 -1.06 5.39 5.02
C ASP A 88 -0.64 4.09 5.72
N GLU A 89 -1.58 3.15 5.88
CA GLU A 89 -1.28 1.81 6.41
C GLU A 89 -0.46 0.98 5.41
N PHE A 90 -0.30 1.47 4.18
CA PHE A 90 0.71 1.01 3.25
C PHE A 90 1.92 1.93 3.29
N GLY A 91 3.09 1.33 3.54
CA GLY A 91 4.38 2.03 3.62
C GLY A 91 4.65 2.91 2.40
N PRO A 92 5.68 3.79 2.49
CA PRO A 92 5.87 4.92 1.57
C PRO A 92 5.71 4.49 0.11
N PRO A 93 5.03 5.31 -0.73
CA PRO A 93 4.96 5.04 -2.16
C PRO A 93 6.39 4.86 -2.68
N ASN A 94 6.63 3.73 -3.34
CA ASN A 94 7.93 3.37 -3.89
C ASN A 94 8.54 4.58 -4.64
N LEU A 95 9.65 5.10 -4.11
CA LEU A 95 10.70 5.80 -4.85
C LEU A 95 11.82 4.79 -5.13
#